data_AF-A0A932STG9-F1
#
_entry.id   AF-A0A932STG9-F1
#
_cell.length_a   1.000
_cell.length_b   1.000
_cell.length_c   1.000
_cell.angle_alpha   90.00
_cell.angle_beta   90.00
_cell.angle_gamma   90.00
#
_symmetry.space_group_name_H-M   'P 1'
#
loop_
_entity.id
_entity.type
_entity.pdbx_description
1 polymer ?
#
loop_
_entity_poly.entity_id
_entity_poly.type
_entity_poly.pdbx_seq_one_letter_code
_entity_poly.pdbx_strand_id
1 'polypeptide(L)'
;MIPAVHPAGATTAANLSGAAWWQANQAKFPNSESVDDLAMPFRESVRQFLAALAVAGARVTIDTTRRNKQRAYLMHSSWGIAHGQISPAKVSAEPGVNIVWDHGNLAASRTAAQQMVNLFHMAYDAALNSNHIAGNAIDMTITWVGKMKIKNKAGHVVEIGAPFDGAHNAHLHTVGAGYGVKKLLKDPPHWSVNGH
;
A
#
# COMPACT_ATOMS: atom_id res chain seq x y z
N MET A 1 23.84 15.17 -34.27
CA MET A 1 23.67 14.07 -33.30
C MET A 1 22.37 13.36 -33.61
N ILE A 2 22.43 12.09 -33.98
CA ILE A 2 21.26 11.25 -34.28
C ILE A 2 20.75 10.73 -32.91
N PRO A 3 19.45 10.86 -32.57
CA PRO A 3 18.96 10.28 -31.34
C PRO A 3 18.93 8.75 -31.48
N ALA A 4 19.53 8.06 -30.51
CA ALA A 4 19.55 6.61 -30.45
C ALA A 4 18.14 6.08 -30.19
N VAL A 5 17.51 5.51 -31.22
CA VAL A 5 16.31 4.68 -31.09
C VAL A 5 16.69 3.44 -30.28
N HIS A 6 16.14 3.32 -29.07
CA HIS A 6 16.23 2.09 -28.29
C HIS A 6 15.36 1.03 -28.95
N PRO A 7 15.80 -0.24 -29.04
CA PRO A 7 14.99 -1.28 -29.67
C PRO A 7 13.78 -1.58 -28.80
N ALA A 8 12.59 -1.32 -29.34
CA ALA A 8 11.35 -1.84 -28.80
C ALA A 8 11.44 -3.37 -28.82
N GLY A 9 11.43 -4.01 -27.65
CA GLY A 9 11.28 -5.45 -27.56
C GLY A 9 10.02 -5.88 -28.32
N ALA A 10 10.10 -6.95 -29.10
CA ALA A 10 8.97 -7.41 -29.91
C ALA A 10 7.73 -7.65 -29.02
N THR A 11 6.63 -6.96 -29.33
CA THR A 11 5.33 -7.17 -28.68
C THR A 11 4.86 -8.59 -28.97
N THR A 12 4.97 -9.49 -27.98
CA THR A 12 4.32 -10.80 -28.03
C THR A 12 2.95 -10.72 -27.40
N ALA A 13 1.95 -11.44 -27.92
CA ALA A 13 0.59 -11.50 -27.36
C ALA A 13 0.57 -11.82 -25.85
N ALA A 14 1.57 -12.56 -25.35
CA ALA A 14 1.75 -12.88 -23.93
C ALA A 14 2.00 -11.65 -23.02
N ASN A 15 2.45 -10.52 -23.57
CA ASN A 15 2.76 -9.31 -22.79
C ASN A 15 1.63 -8.27 -22.83
N LEU A 16 0.59 -8.47 -23.66
CA LEU A 16 -0.55 -7.57 -23.71
C LEU A 16 -1.26 -7.52 -22.36
N SER A 17 -1.57 -6.32 -21.88
CA SER A 17 -2.33 -6.11 -20.65
C SER A 17 -3.67 -6.85 -20.69
N GLY A 18 -4.26 -7.08 -19.51
CA GLY A 18 -5.54 -7.77 -19.37
C GLY A 18 -5.49 -8.91 -18.36
N ALA A 19 -6.60 -9.63 -18.27
CA ALA A 19 -6.78 -10.68 -17.27
C ALA A 19 -5.70 -11.76 -17.34
N ALA A 20 -5.39 -12.25 -18.55
CA ALA A 20 -4.42 -13.32 -18.75
C ALA A 20 -3.01 -12.91 -18.28
N TRP A 21 -2.58 -11.69 -18.62
CA TRP A 21 -1.28 -11.16 -18.17
C TRP A 21 -1.24 -11.02 -16.65
N TRP A 22 -2.30 -10.47 -16.05
CA TRP A 22 -2.35 -10.32 -14.60
C TRP A 22 -2.28 -11.67 -13.89
N GLN A 23 -3.09 -12.65 -14.30
CA GLN A 23 -3.10 -13.98 -13.71
C GLN A 23 -1.73 -14.67 -13.79
N ALA A 24 -1.02 -14.53 -14.92
CA ALA A 24 0.31 -15.10 -15.11
C ALA A 24 1.41 -14.41 -14.30
N ASN A 25 1.24 -13.14 -13.92
CA ASN A 25 2.33 -12.33 -13.34
C ASN A 25 2.08 -11.85 -11.90
N GLN A 26 0.85 -11.91 -11.39
CA GLN A 26 0.47 -11.29 -10.11
C GLN A 26 1.30 -11.74 -8.91
N ALA A 27 1.78 -12.99 -8.91
CA ALA A 27 2.63 -13.54 -7.86
C ALA A 27 3.97 -12.78 -7.68
N LYS A 28 4.40 -12.03 -8.70
CA LYS A 28 5.60 -11.18 -8.66
C LYS A 28 5.37 -9.85 -7.95
N PHE A 29 4.10 -9.47 -7.74
CA PHE A 29 3.72 -8.16 -7.22
C PHE A 29 2.84 -8.26 -5.94
N PRO A 30 3.26 -9.01 -4.91
CA PRO A 30 2.53 -9.08 -3.65
C PRO A 30 2.70 -7.78 -2.86
N ASN A 31 1.66 -7.36 -2.15
CA ASN A 31 1.85 -6.42 -1.03
C ASN A 31 2.46 -7.19 0.15
N SER A 32 3.08 -6.47 1.07
CA SER A 32 3.61 -7.05 2.30
C SER A 32 2.67 -6.81 3.49
N GLU A 33 2.71 -7.73 4.44
CA GLU A 33 2.16 -7.62 5.80
C GLU A 33 3.29 -7.63 6.86
N SER A 34 4.55 -7.75 6.41
CA SER A 34 5.71 -7.84 7.29
C SER A 34 6.18 -6.46 7.72
N VAL A 35 6.39 -6.28 9.02
CA VAL A 35 7.04 -5.09 9.60
C VAL A 35 8.46 -4.92 9.03
N ASP A 36 9.12 -6.02 8.68
CA ASP A 36 10.49 -6.00 8.15
C ASP A 36 10.59 -5.42 6.74
N ASP A 37 9.47 -5.18 6.07
CA ASP A 37 9.45 -4.50 4.77
C ASP A 37 9.23 -2.99 4.87
N LEU A 38 8.94 -2.47 6.08
CA LEU A 38 8.85 -1.02 6.32
C LEU A 38 10.21 -0.35 6.17
N ALA A 39 10.23 0.92 5.75
CA ALA A 39 11.45 1.69 5.64
C ALA A 39 12.00 2.09 7.02
N MET A 40 13.32 2.26 7.11
CA MET A 40 13.93 2.92 8.26
C MET A 40 13.74 4.44 8.16
N PRO A 41 13.54 5.15 9.29
CA PRO A 41 13.49 4.66 10.67
C PRO A 41 12.13 4.11 11.13
N PHE A 42 11.08 4.23 10.32
CA PHE A 42 9.70 3.90 10.71
C PHE A 42 9.52 2.46 11.19
N ARG A 43 10.20 1.51 10.55
CA ARG A 43 10.24 0.10 10.97
C ARG A 43 10.54 -0.05 12.46
N GLU A 44 11.55 0.66 12.95
CA GLU A 44 11.99 0.55 14.34
C GLU A 44 10.98 1.21 15.30
N SER A 45 10.41 2.34 14.90
CA SER A 45 9.27 2.96 15.60
C SER A 45 8.09 1.99 15.75
N VAL A 46 7.72 1.29 14.67
CA VAL A 46 6.62 0.32 14.69
C VAL A 46 6.95 -0.86 15.59
N ARG A 47 8.15 -1.45 15.50
CA ARG A 47 8.57 -2.56 16.37
C ARG A 47 8.45 -2.21 17.85
N GLN A 48 8.92 -1.02 18.24
CA GLN A 48 8.85 -0.57 19.64
C GLN A 48 7.42 -0.33 20.10
N PHE A 49 6.56 0.23 19.25
CA PHE A 49 5.15 0.42 19.57
C PHE A 49 4.42 -0.91 19.72
N LEU A 50 4.62 -1.85 18.78
CA LEU A 50 4.05 -3.19 18.84
C LEU A 50 4.52 -3.97 20.07
N ALA A 51 5.79 -3.84 20.45
CA ALA A 51 6.31 -4.45 21.67
C ALA A 51 5.63 -3.87 22.93
N ALA A 52 5.42 -2.55 23.00
CA ALA A 52 4.70 -1.93 24.10
C ALA A 52 3.23 -2.38 24.18
N LEU A 53 2.56 -2.53 23.04
CA LEU A 53 1.20 -3.06 22.95
C LEU A 53 1.11 -4.51 23.41
N ALA A 54 2.03 -5.36 22.97
CA ALA A 54 2.09 -6.77 23.36
C ALA A 54 2.29 -6.93 24.87
N VAL A 55 3.21 -6.18 25.46
CA VAL A 55 3.45 -6.17 26.92
C VAL A 55 2.21 -5.70 27.69
N ALA A 56 1.45 -4.77 27.12
CA ALA A 56 0.23 -4.24 27.73
C ALA A 56 -1.00 -5.16 27.55
N GLY A 57 -0.86 -6.27 26.82
CA GLY A 57 -1.93 -7.24 26.58
C GLY A 57 -2.90 -6.86 25.46
N ALA A 58 -2.56 -5.89 24.61
CA ALA A 58 -3.33 -5.58 23.41
C ALA A 58 -3.11 -6.64 22.33
N ARG A 59 -4.17 -6.93 21.56
CA ARG A 59 -4.11 -7.72 20.34
C ARG A 59 -3.92 -6.79 19.14
N VAL A 60 -2.97 -7.13 18.28
CA VAL A 60 -2.74 -6.44 17.01
C VAL A 60 -2.87 -7.43 15.86
N THR A 61 -3.65 -7.06 14.84
CA THR A 61 -3.70 -7.72 13.53
C THR A 61 -3.16 -6.74 12.50
N ILE A 62 -2.19 -7.16 11.69
CA ILE A 62 -1.60 -6.33 10.62
C ILE A 62 -2.23 -6.76 9.31
N ASP A 63 -2.81 -5.79 8.59
CA ASP A 63 -3.49 -6.04 7.33
C ASP A 63 -2.59 -5.71 6.14
N THR A 64 -1.81 -4.62 6.20
CA THR A 64 -0.81 -4.28 5.19
C THR A 64 0.34 -3.46 5.76
N THR A 65 1.53 -3.60 5.19
CA THR A 65 2.69 -2.74 5.43
C THR A 65 3.12 -2.08 4.12
N ARG A 66 4.10 -2.63 3.42
CA ARG A 66 4.61 -2.06 2.17
C ARG A 66 3.76 -2.50 0.99
N ARG A 67 3.18 -1.52 0.29
CA ARG A 67 2.53 -1.74 -1.00
C ARG A 67 3.60 -1.86 -2.08
N ASN A 68 3.49 -2.88 -2.93
CA ASN A 68 4.42 -3.05 -4.03
C ASN A 68 4.24 -1.92 -5.05
N LYS A 69 5.33 -1.19 -5.35
CA LYS A 69 5.33 -0.06 -6.28
C LYS A 69 4.82 -0.45 -7.68
N GLN A 70 5.27 -1.60 -8.18
CA GLN A 70 4.88 -2.11 -9.49
C GLN A 70 3.39 -2.51 -9.50
N ARG A 71 2.87 -3.07 -8.40
CA ARG A 71 1.44 -3.31 -8.25
C ARG A 71 0.64 -2.01 -8.31
N ALA A 72 1.07 -0.97 -7.60
CA ALA A 72 0.42 0.34 -7.62
C ALA A 72 0.45 0.97 -9.03
N TYR A 73 1.58 0.86 -9.73
CA TYR A 73 1.71 1.24 -11.15
C TYR A 73 0.70 0.52 -12.05
N LEU A 74 0.57 -0.81 -11.91
CA LEU A 74 -0.36 -1.62 -12.69
C LEU A 74 -1.81 -1.19 -12.43
N MET A 75 -2.17 -0.96 -11.17
CA MET A 75 -3.50 -0.49 -10.77
C MET A 75 -3.81 0.90 -11.37
N HIS A 76 -2.90 1.86 -11.20
CA HIS A 76 -3.06 3.23 -11.70
C HIS A 76 -3.20 3.27 -13.23
N SER A 77 -2.31 2.57 -13.93
CA SER A 77 -2.33 2.51 -15.39
C SER A 77 -3.60 1.83 -15.91
N SER A 78 -4.04 0.74 -15.27
CA SER A 78 -5.29 0.06 -15.62
C SER A 78 -6.50 0.99 -15.46
N TRP A 79 -6.58 1.70 -14.33
CA TRP A 79 -7.65 2.66 -14.08
C TRP A 79 -7.64 3.79 -15.12
N GLY A 80 -6.49 4.43 -15.30
CA GLY A 80 -6.35 5.58 -16.18
C GLY A 80 -6.69 5.24 -17.64
N ILE A 81 -6.29 4.07 -18.14
CA ILE A 81 -6.64 3.64 -19.50
C ILE A 81 -8.13 3.32 -19.61
N ALA A 82 -8.68 2.51 -18.69
CA ALA A 82 -10.09 2.11 -18.74
C ALA A 82 -11.01 3.34 -18.78
N HIS A 83 -10.71 4.34 -17.94
CA HIS A 83 -11.47 5.58 -17.83
C HIS A 83 -11.06 6.66 -18.85
N GLY A 84 -10.11 6.38 -19.74
CA GLY A 84 -9.70 7.29 -20.81
C GLY A 84 -8.92 8.52 -20.35
N GLN A 85 -8.36 8.45 -19.15
CA GLN A 85 -7.51 9.49 -18.55
C GLN A 85 -6.07 9.39 -19.06
N ILE A 86 -5.63 8.17 -19.42
CA ILE A 86 -4.29 7.89 -19.95
C ILE A 86 -4.44 7.20 -21.31
N SER A 87 -3.70 7.69 -22.31
CA SER A 87 -3.60 7.00 -23.60
C SER A 87 -2.73 5.75 -23.45
N PRO A 88 -3.16 4.57 -23.95
CA PRO A 88 -2.39 3.33 -23.84
C PRO A 88 -0.93 3.45 -24.33
N ALA A 89 -0.71 4.18 -25.42
CA ALA A 89 0.60 4.40 -26.01
C ALA A 89 1.50 5.35 -25.19
N LYS A 90 0.93 6.09 -24.23
CA LYS A 90 1.64 7.10 -23.42
C LYS A 90 1.90 6.64 -22.00
N VAL A 91 1.54 5.40 -21.65
CA VAL A 91 1.83 4.87 -20.32
C VAL A 91 3.34 4.69 -20.19
N SER A 92 3.95 5.39 -19.22
CA SER A 92 5.37 5.24 -18.93
C SER A 92 5.69 3.80 -18.55
N ALA A 93 6.82 3.27 -19.01
CA ALA A 93 7.28 1.95 -18.60
C ALA A 93 7.69 1.95 -17.11
N GLU A 94 7.37 0.88 -16.38
CA GLU A 94 7.84 0.66 -15.01
C GLU A 94 8.92 -0.45 -15.00
N PRO A 95 10.13 -0.19 -14.47
CA PRO A 95 11.18 -1.19 -14.39
C PRO A 95 10.72 -2.49 -13.73
N GLY A 96 11.02 -3.63 -14.36
CA GLY A 96 10.62 -4.96 -13.89
C GLY A 96 9.17 -5.35 -14.21
N VAL A 97 8.42 -4.51 -14.93
CA VAL A 97 7.05 -4.81 -15.38
C VAL A 97 7.01 -4.89 -16.92
N ASN A 98 7.16 -6.10 -17.45
CA ASN A 98 7.06 -6.33 -18.89
C ASN A 98 5.59 -6.48 -19.31
N ILE A 99 4.91 -5.35 -19.52
CA ILE A 99 3.51 -5.27 -19.95
C ILE A 99 3.36 -4.31 -21.13
N VAL A 100 2.46 -4.64 -22.05
CA VAL A 100 2.11 -3.82 -23.21
C VAL A 100 0.67 -3.33 -23.06
N TRP A 101 0.52 -2.03 -22.87
CA TRP A 101 -0.78 -1.38 -22.66
C TRP A 101 -1.51 -1.06 -23.96
N ASP A 102 -0.77 -0.73 -25.02
CA ASP A 102 -1.33 -0.43 -26.34
C ASP A 102 -1.48 -1.69 -27.18
N HIS A 103 -2.73 -2.08 -27.43
CA HIS A 103 -3.09 -3.25 -28.22
C HIS A 103 -3.15 -2.92 -29.73
N GLY A 104 -2.73 -1.72 -30.15
CA GLY A 104 -2.92 -1.20 -31.50
C GLY A 104 -4.37 -0.81 -31.81
N ASN A 105 -5.27 -1.01 -30.85
CA ASN A 105 -6.68 -0.69 -30.89
C ASN A 105 -7.11 -0.14 -29.53
N LEU A 106 -7.68 1.07 -29.52
CA LEU A 106 -8.07 1.74 -28.27
C LEU A 106 -9.16 0.97 -27.51
N ALA A 107 -10.15 0.42 -28.21
CA ALA A 107 -11.23 -0.32 -27.56
C ALA A 107 -10.68 -1.59 -26.87
N ALA A 108 -9.83 -2.36 -27.56
CA ALA A 108 -9.17 -3.54 -26.99
C ALA A 108 -8.32 -3.18 -25.76
N SER A 109 -7.53 -2.10 -25.85
CA SER A 109 -6.69 -1.62 -24.74
C SER A 109 -7.52 -1.24 -23.51
N ARG A 110 -8.66 -0.56 -23.71
CA ARG A 110 -9.57 -0.19 -22.62
C ARG A 110 -10.28 -1.39 -22.02
N THR A 111 -10.72 -2.35 -22.83
CA THR A 111 -11.30 -3.61 -22.35
C THR A 111 -10.31 -4.39 -21.50
N ALA A 112 -9.07 -4.54 -21.96
CA ALA A 112 -8.00 -5.20 -21.21
C ALA A 112 -7.69 -4.51 -19.89
N ALA A 113 -7.55 -3.18 -19.91
CA ALA A 113 -7.35 -2.39 -18.70
C ALA A 113 -8.52 -2.54 -17.70
N GLN A 114 -9.77 -2.55 -18.19
CA GLN A 114 -10.95 -2.75 -17.36
C GLN A 114 -10.98 -4.14 -16.72
N GLN A 115 -10.53 -5.19 -17.42
CA GLN A 115 -10.39 -6.52 -16.82
C GLN A 115 -9.45 -6.50 -15.60
N MET A 116 -8.34 -5.76 -15.71
CA MET A 116 -7.41 -5.62 -14.60
C MET A 116 -8.00 -4.78 -13.46
N VAL A 117 -8.70 -3.67 -13.75
CA VAL A 117 -9.46 -2.89 -12.75
C VAL A 117 -10.41 -3.79 -11.95
N ASN A 118 -11.13 -4.69 -12.63
CA ASN A 118 -12.05 -5.63 -11.99
C ASN A 118 -11.31 -6.65 -11.11
N LEU A 119 -10.19 -7.21 -11.60
CA LEU A 119 -9.37 -8.17 -10.85
C LEU A 119 -8.65 -7.55 -9.65
N PHE A 120 -8.38 -6.26 -9.71
CA PHE A 120 -7.87 -5.48 -8.58
C PHE A 120 -8.97 -5.02 -7.62
N HIS A 121 -10.24 -5.25 -7.95
CA HIS A 121 -11.41 -4.78 -7.19
C HIS A 121 -11.38 -3.27 -6.92
N MET A 122 -10.96 -2.48 -7.91
CA MET A 122 -10.78 -1.04 -7.73
C MET A 122 -12.11 -0.29 -7.84
N ALA A 123 -12.39 0.56 -6.85
CA ALA A 123 -13.46 1.54 -6.89
C ALA A 123 -12.96 2.97 -7.20
N TYR A 124 -11.66 3.20 -7.04
CA TYR A 124 -10.99 4.48 -7.27
C TYR A 124 -9.58 4.25 -7.83
N ASP A 125 -8.96 5.30 -8.37
CA ASP A 125 -7.58 5.28 -8.85
C ASP A 125 -6.57 4.95 -7.71
N ALA A 126 -5.48 4.28 -8.05
CA ALA A 126 -4.40 3.98 -7.14
C ALA A 126 -3.34 5.09 -7.14
N ALA A 127 -3.10 5.69 -5.98
CA ALA A 127 -2.03 6.68 -5.83
C ALA A 127 -0.64 6.03 -6.04
N LEU A 128 0.17 6.63 -6.91
CA LEU A 128 1.57 6.23 -7.15
C LEU A 128 2.54 6.74 -6.08
N ASN A 129 2.11 7.76 -5.33
CA ASN A 129 2.86 8.33 -4.22
C ASN A 129 2.03 8.15 -2.95
N SER A 130 2.45 7.23 -2.08
CA SER A 130 1.80 6.99 -0.79
C SER A 130 2.80 6.48 0.23
N ASN A 131 2.48 6.64 1.52
CA ASN A 131 3.30 6.12 2.60
C ASN A 131 3.44 4.59 2.53
N HIS A 132 2.41 3.84 2.11
CA HIS A 132 2.54 2.39 1.94
C HIS A 132 3.56 2.01 0.86
N ILE A 133 3.64 2.75 -0.26
CA ILE A 133 4.65 2.47 -1.30
C ILE A 133 6.06 2.77 -0.77
N ALA A 134 6.21 3.86 0.00
CA ALA A 134 7.46 4.25 0.63
C ALA A 134 7.85 3.36 1.83
N GLY A 135 6.97 2.47 2.30
CA GLY A 135 7.19 1.68 3.51
C GLY A 135 7.09 2.48 4.81
N ASN A 136 6.38 3.61 4.78
CA ASN A 136 6.20 4.56 5.89
C ASN A 136 4.79 4.51 6.52
N ALA A 137 3.99 3.49 6.18
CA ALA A 137 2.67 3.24 6.75
C ALA A 137 2.45 1.76 7.03
N ILE A 138 1.55 1.50 7.97
CA ILE A 138 1.05 0.19 8.38
C ILE A 138 -0.45 0.30 8.63
N ASP A 139 -1.20 -0.61 8.03
CA ASP A 139 -2.60 -0.82 8.34
C ASP A 139 -2.69 -1.93 9.38
N MET A 140 -3.26 -1.59 10.54
CA MET A 140 -3.41 -2.55 11.62
C MET A 140 -4.64 -2.25 12.49
N THR A 141 -5.26 -3.33 12.93
CA THR A 141 -6.33 -3.30 13.93
C THR A 141 -5.74 -3.60 15.31
N ILE A 142 -5.99 -2.70 16.27
CA ILE A 142 -5.54 -2.83 17.67
C ILE A 142 -6.77 -2.90 18.56
N THR A 143 -6.86 -3.92 19.41
CA THR A 143 -7.96 -4.10 20.37
C THR A 143 -7.44 -4.58 21.73
N TRP A 144 -8.17 -4.29 22.80
CA TRP A 144 -7.89 -4.81 24.14
C TRP A 144 -9.19 -4.93 24.94
N VAL A 145 -9.11 -5.51 26.13
CA VAL A 145 -10.27 -5.66 27.03
C VAL A 145 -10.00 -4.92 28.33
N GLY A 146 -10.97 -4.09 28.76
CA GLY A 146 -10.86 -3.32 29.98
C GLY A 146 -9.79 -2.23 29.93
N LYS A 147 -9.31 -1.80 31.09
CA LYS A 147 -8.25 -0.80 31.18
C LYS A 147 -6.90 -1.45 30.90
N MET A 148 -6.12 -0.85 30.01
CA MET A 148 -4.77 -1.30 29.63
C MET A 148 -3.72 -0.38 30.26
N LYS A 149 -2.63 -0.95 30.79
CA LYS A 149 -1.46 -0.20 31.25
C LYS A 149 -0.31 -0.36 30.26
N ILE A 150 0.03 0.70 29.54
CA ILE A 150 1.05 0.68 28.47
C ILE A 150 2.20 1.63 28.80
N LYS A 151 3.43 1.26 28.47
CA LYS A 151 4.59 2.16 28.53
C LYS A 151 4.57 3.09 27.31
N ASN A 152 4.63 4.39 27.55
CA ASN A 152 4.89 5.36 26.48
C ASN A 152 6.39 5.36 26.10
N LYS A 153 6.75 6.11 25.06
CA LYS A 153 8.13 6.19 24.56
C LYS A 153 9.14 6.69 25.61
N ALA A 154 8.72 7.52 26.55
CA ALA A 154 9.55 8.02 27.66
C ALA A 154 9.72 6.99 28.80
N GLY A 155 9.07 5.81 28.71
CA GLY A 155 9.13 4.75 29.71
C GLY A 155 8.08 4.86 30.82
N HIS A 156 7.24 5.90 30.82
CA HIS A 156 6.18 6.05 31.81
C HIS A 156 4.99 5.15 31.49
N VAL A 157 4.39 4.55 32.52
CA VAL A 157 3.17 3.76 32.40
C VAL A 157 1.97 4.69 32.35
N VAL A 158 1.13 4.52 31.34
CA VAL A 158 -0.13 5.25 31.13
C VAL A 158 -1.28 4.24 31.13
N GLU A 159 -2.38 4.58 31.80
CA GLU A 159 -3.61 3.79 31.75
C GLU A 159 -4.52 4.27 30.61
N ILE A 160 -4.97 3.35 29.77
CA ILE A 160 -5.86 3.59 28.64
C ILE A 160 -7.19 2.88 28.89
N GLY A 161 -8.27 3.68 28.92
CA GLY A 161 -9.65 3.21 29.06
C GLY A 161 -10.39 3.14 27.71
N ALA A 162 -11.72 3.32 27.75
CA ALA A 162 -12.55 3.29 26.54
C ALA A 162 -12.27 4.50 25.62
N PRO A 163 -12.50 4.37 24.30
CA PRO A 163 -12.93 3.16 23.59
C PRO A 163 -11.79 2.12 23.53
N PHE A 164 -12.12 0.83 23.57
CA PHE A 164 -11.12 -0.25 23.68
C PHE A 164 -10.56 -0.71 22.33
N ASP A 165 -10.38 0.24 21.41
CA ASP A 165 -9.89 0.02 20.07
C ASP A 165 -8.93 1.13 19.64
N GLY A 166 -7.97 0.78 18.78
CA GLY A 166 -6.97 1.72 18.30
C GLY A 166 -7.47 2.66 17.21
N ALA A 167 -8.64 2.43 16.62
CA ALA A 167 -9.18 3.34 15.61
C ALA A 167 -9.65 4.64 16.25
N HIS A 168 -10.27 4.57 17.43
CA HIS A 168 -10.97 5.70 18.05
C HIS A 168 -10.33 6.22 19.35
N ASN A 169 -9.39 5.49 19.96
CA ASN A 169 -8.83 5.90 21.25
C ASN A 169 -7.74 6.96 21.14
N ALA A 170 -8.08 8.21 21.46
CA ALA A 170 -7.16 9.35 21.41
C ALA A 170 -5.94 9.22 22.36
N HIS A 171 -6.08 8.55 23.51
CA HIS A 171 -4.95 8.31 24.41
C HIS A 171 -3.95 7.34 23.78
N LEU A 172 -4.45 6.29 23.11
CA LEU A 172 -3.59 5.38 22.35
C LEU A 172 -2.93 6.09 21.18
N HIS A 173 -3.65 6.96 20.45
CA HIS A 173 -3.07 7.75 19.37
C HIS A 173 -1.91 8.61 19.87
N THR A 174 -2.05 9.20 21.07
CA THR A 174 -0.98 9.97 21.72
C THR A 174 0.22 9.09 22.07
N VAL A 175 -0.01 7.89 22.60
CA VAL A 175 1.07 6.93 22.88
C VAL A 175 1.79 6.52 21.59
N GLY A 176 1.06 6.13 20.55
CA GLY A 176 1.63 5.76 19.25
C GLY A 176 2.43 6.91 18.63
N ALA A 177 1.91 8.14 18.67
CA ALA A 177 2.61 9.32 18.19
C ALA A 177 3.96 9.54 18.91
N GLY A 178 4.03 9.22 20.21
CA GLY A 178 5.28 9.22 20.98
C GLY A 178 6.33 8.24 20.44
N TYR A 179 5.91 7.09 19.90
CA TYR A 179 6.81 6.14 19.21
C TYR A 179 7.14 6.56 17.77
N GLY A 180 6.48 7.59 17.23
CA GLY A 180 6.59 7.98 15.82
C GLY A 180 5.59 7.26 14.89
N VAL A 181 4.59 6.59 15.46
CA VAL A 181 3.54 5.86 14.72
C VAL A 181 2.21 6.61 14.89
N LYS A 182 1.85 7.44 13.92
CA LYS A 182 0.75 8.40 14.02
C LYS A 182 -0.50 7.87 13.33
N LYS A 183 -1.65 8.00 13.99
CA LYS A 183 -2.95 7.59 13.47
C LYS A 183 -3.45 8.56 12.39
N LEU A 184 -3.97 8.03 11.28
CA LEU A 184 -4.86 8.77 10.38
C LEU A 184 -6.32 8.59 10.84
N LEU A 185 -6.99 9.65 11.29
CA LEU A 185 -8.32 9.53 11.92
C LEU A 185 -9.44 9.11 10.95
N LYS A 186 -9.34 9.49 9.67
CA LYS A 186 -10.38 9.20 8.66
C LYS A 186 -10.30 7.78 8.08
N ASP A 187 -9.24 7.04 8.39
CA ASP A 187 -8.99 5.70 7.87
C ASP A 187 -8.66 4.78 9.06
N PRO A 188 -9.67 4.07 9.63
CA PRO A 188 -9.55 3.34 10.89
C PRO A 188 -8.30 2.43 11.02
N PRO A 189 -7.89 1.61 10.04
CA PRO A 189 -6.67 0.80 10.15
C PRO A 189 -5.36 1.59 10.01
N HIS A 190 -5.34 2.77 9.39
CA HIS A 190 -4.10 3.39 8.92
C HIS A 190 -3.30 4.11 10.00
N TRP A 191 -2.00 3.78 10.06
CA TRP A 191 -0.98 4.46 10.85
C TRP A 191 0.28 4.72 10.01
N SER A 192 0.92 5.87 10.19
CA SER A 192 2.10 6.24 9.39
C SER A 192 3.07 7.16 10.15
N VAL A 193 4.22 7.46 9.55
CA VAL A 193 5.21 8.41 10.09
C VAL A 193 4.64 9.82 10.32
N ASN A 194 3.63 10.20 9.55
CA ASN A 194 3.10 11.56 9.51
C ASN A 194 1.59 11.64 9.78
N GLY A 195 0.90 10.52 9.96
CA GLY A 195 -0.54 10.48 10.22
C GLY A 195 -1.39 10.77 8.97
N HIS A 196 -0.80 10.60 7.78
CA HIS A 196 -1.44 10.72 6.47
C HIS A 196 -1.26 9.46 5.63
#